data_AF-A0A975EVB6-F1
#
_entry.id   AF-A0A975EVB6-F1
#
_cell.length_a   1.000
_cell.length_b   1.000
_cell.length_c   1.000
_cell.angle_alpha   90.00
_cell.angle_beta   90.00
_cell.angle_gamma   90.00
#
_symmetry.space_group_name_H-M   'P 1'
#
loop_
_entity.id
_entity.type
_entity.pdbx_description
1 polymer ?
#
loop_
_entity_poly.entity_id
_entity_poly.type
_entity_poly.pdbx_seq_one_letter_code
_entity_poly.pdbx_strand_id
1 'polypeptide(L)'
;MKALMSIVLILALGAQLHAQEHYYQIFSIGECHHEELAVSLTPMFEPTPNILVLELEPFQENVYEYHLFNMHGVAMRSGKVAYNETEIIMKDYPAGNYHLLIATEEEDVQLFRIKKKVME
;
A
#
# COMPACT_ATOMS: atom_id res chain seq x y z
N MET A 1 -5.38 5.40 35.77
CA MET A 1 -4.37 5.55 34.69
C MET A 1 -4.56 4.58 33.52
N LYS A 2 -4.72 3.27 33.74
CA LYS A 2 -4.91 2.28 32.64
C LYS A 2 -6.11 2.59 31.72
N ALA A 3 -7.27 2.92 32.28
CA ALA A 3 -8.48 3.24 31.49
C ALA A 3 -8.32 4.48 30.60
N LEU A 4 -7.58 5.50 31.05
CA LEU A 4 -7.32 6.71 30.27
C LEU A 4 -6.36 6.41 29.09
N MET A 5 -5.31 5.60 29.32
CA MET A 5 -4.40 5.19 28.24
C MET A 5 -5.11 4.36 27.17
N SER A 6 -6.01 3.46 27.56
CA SER A 6 -6.79 2.66 26.60
C SER A 6 -7.74 3.51 25.75
N ILE A 7 -8.38 4.53 26.33
CA ILE A 7 -9.25 5.44 25.58
C ILE A 7 -8.45 6.29 24.59
N VAL A 8 -7.30 6.82 25.01
CA VAL A 8 -6.41 7.60 24.14
C VAL A 8 -5.89 6.75 22.97
N LEU A 9 -5.55 5.48 23.21
CA LEU A 9 -5.10 4.56 22.17
C LEU A 9 -6.21 4.26 21.14
N ILE A 10 -7.46 4.04 21.59
CA ILE A 10 -8.60 3.78 20.69
C ILE A 10 -8.90 5.01 19.83
N LEU A 11 -8.89 6.21 20.42
CA LEU A 11 -9.12 7.46 19.69
C LEU A 11 -8.02 7.72 18.64
N ALA A 12 -6.75 7.45 18.99
CA ALA A 12 -5.63 7.59 18.07
C ALA A 12 -5.76 6.63 16.87
N LEU A 13 -6.09 5.35 17.11
CA LEU A 13 -6.35 4.37 16.04
C LEU A 13 -7.52 4.79 15.14
N GLY A 14 -8.61 5.29 15.73
CA GLY A 14 -9.79 5.74 14.98
C GLY A 14 -9.50 6.95 14.09
N ALA A 15 -8.73 7.92 14.58
CA ALA A 15 -8.29 9.07 13.80
C ALA A 15 -7.36 8.66 12.65
N GLN A 16 -6.48 7.69 12.89
CA GLN A 16 -5.55 7.14 11.91
C GLN A 16 -6.31 6.42 10.77
N LEU A 17 -7.24 5.52 11.10
CA LEU A 17 -8.08 4.84 10.11
C LEU A 17 -8.91 5.84 9.27
N HIS A 18 -9.51 6.84 9.91
CA HIS A 18 -10.27 7.86 9.21
C HIS A 18 -9.40 8.71 8.28
N ALA A 19 -8.19 9.08 8.71
CA ALA A 19 -7.22 9.75 7.86
C ALA A 19 -6.78 8.86 6.68
N GLN A 20 -6.64 7.53 6.88
CA GLN A 20 -6.32 6.59 5.80
C GLN A 20 -7.33 6.69 4.66
N GLU A 21 -8.61 6.55 5.02
CA GLU A 21 -9.72 6.55 4.08
C GLU A 21 -9.93 7.93 3.45
N HIS A 22 -9.53 9.00 4.13
CA HIS A 22 -9.59 10.36 3.61
C HIS A 22 -8.66 10.55 2.40
N TYR A 23 -7.46 9.97 2.41
CA TYR A 23 -6.48 10.13 1.33
C TYR A 23 -6.46 8.99 0.31
N TYR A 24 -6.66 7.75 0.75
CA TYR A 24 -6.62 6.58 -0.13
C TYR A 24 -7.79 5.64 0.11
N GLN A 25 -8.20 4.96 -0.96
CA GLN A 25 -8.95 3.71 -0.88
C GLN A 25 -8.15 2.64 -1.63
N ILE A 26 -7.78 1.58 -0.92
CA ILE A 26 -6.94 0.50 -1.44
C ILE A 26 -7.76 -0.78 -1.40
N PHE A 27 -7.79 -1.50 -2.51
CA PHE A 27 -8.49 -2.77 -2.65
C PHE A 27 -7.51 -3.81 -3.18
N SER A 28 -7.39 -4.94 -2.50
CA SER A 28 -6.81 -6.14 -3.11
C SER A 28 -7.77 -6.66 -4.19
N ILE A 29 -7.23 -7.04 -5.34
CA ILE A 29 -7.96 -7.60 -6.48
C ILE A 29 -7.52 -9.05 -6.66
N GLY A 30 -8.46 -9.97 -6.56
CA GLY A 30 -8.17 -11.41 -6.60
C GLY A 30 -7.59 -11.94 -5.28
N GLU A 31 -7.21 -13.20 -5.30
CA GLU A 31 -6.51 -13.87 -4.20
C GLU A 31 -5.00 -13.81 -4.46
N CYS A 32 -4.19 -13.75 -3.40
CA CYS A 32 -2.74 -13.90 -3.54
C CYS A 32 -2.45 -15.32 -4.05
N HIS A 33 -1.73 -15.44 -5.16
CA HIS A 33 -1.46 -16.74 -5.76
C HIS A 33 -0.44 -17.59 -4.98
N HIS A 34 0.16 -17.03 -3.93
CA HIS A 34 1.13 -17.70 -3.06
C HIS A 34 0.50 -17.91 -1.68
N GLU A 35 0.07 -19.14 -1.38
CA GLU A 35 -0.74 -19.47 -0.18
C GLU A 35 -0.09 -19.07 1.15
N GLU A 36 1.24 -19.05 1.22
CA GLU A 36 1.99 -18.70 2.43
C GLU A 36 2.43 -17.23 2.49
N LEU A 37 2.14 -16.43 1.45
CA LEU A 37 2.56 -15.04 1.36
C LEU A 37 1.40 -14.09 1.74
N ALA A 38 1.55 -13.42 2.88
CA ALA A 38 0.76 -12.25 3.22
C ALA A 38 1.31 -11.02 2.47
N VAL A 39 0.43 -10.32 1.76
CA VAL A 39 0.76 -9.06 1.07
C VAL A 39 -0.19 -7.97 1.55
N SER A 40 0.36 -6.85 2.01
CA SER A 40 -0.41 -5.70 2.45
C SER A 40 0.09 -4.42 1.79
N LEU A 41 -0.81 -3.46 1.58
CA LEU A 41 -0.47 -2.13 1.08
C LEU A 41 -1.21 -1.09 1.91
N THR A 42 -0.46 -0.28 2.67
CA THR A 42 -1.02 0.68 3.61
C THR A 42 -0.42 2.07 3.42
N PRO A 43 -1.18 3.16 3.59
CA PRO A 43 -0.61 4.50 3.60
C PRO A 43 0.23 4.73 4.87
N MET A 44 1.45 5.26 4.71
CA MET A 44 2.26 5.70 5.84
C MET A 44 1.75 7.04 6.36
N PHE A 45 1.56 7.14 7.67
CA PHE A 45 1.06 8.36 8.31
C PHE A 45 2.17 9.33 8.66
N GLU A 46 2.32 10.33 7.80
CA GLU A 46 2.76 11.68 8.14
C GLU A 46 1.60 12.63 7.74
N PRO A 47 1.46 13.88 8.22
CA PRO A 47 0.23 14.69 8.08
C PRO A 47 -0.34 14.78 6.64
N THR A 48 0.46 14.48 5.62
CA THR A 48 -0.02 14.00 4.33
C THR A 48 0.61 12.63 3.99
N PRO A 49 -0.19 11.57 3.80
CA PRO A 49 0.32 10.27 3.36
C PRO A 49 0.71 10.34 1.88
N ASN A 50 1.97 10.66 1.62
CA ASN A 50 2.55 10.64 0.26
C ASN A 50 3.25 9.32 -0.05
N ILE A 51 3.21 8.36 0.85
CA ILE A 51 3.93 7.10 0.78
C ILE A 51 2.93 5.99 1.08
N LEU A 52 2.92 4.96 0.23
CA LEU A 52 2.31 3.68 0.55
C LEU A 52 3.43 2.71 0.93
N VAL A 53 3.24 1.94 1.98
CA VAL A 53 4.14 0.88 2.42
C VAL A 53 3.56 -0.43 1.90
N LEU A 54 4.32 -1.08 1.03
CA LEU A 54 4.07 -2.45 0.58
C LEU A 54 4.79 -3.39 1.56
N GLU A 55 4.05 -4.31 2.16
CA GLU A 55 4.58 -5.30 3.10
C GLU A 55 4.38 -6.73 2.57
N LEU A 56 5.44 -7.54 2.61
CA LEU A 56 5.43 -8.95 2.23
C LEU A 56 5.94 -9.83 3.39
N GLU A 57 5.16 -10.81 3.80
CA GLU A 57 5.54 -11.76 4.87
C GLU A 57 5.12 -13.20 4.54
N PRO A 58 6.04 -14.19 4.56
CA PRO A 58 7.48 -14.04 4.81
C PRO A 58 8.18 -13.37 3.62
N PHE A 59 9.14 -12.49 3.93
CA PHE A 59 9.93 -11.84 2.90
C PHE A 59 10.97 -12.79 2.29
N GLN A 60 11.05 -12.79 0.95
CA GLN A 60 12.11 -13.46 0.20
C GLN A 60 12.87 -12.44 -0.63
N GLU A 61 14.16 -12.29 -0.35
CA GLU A 61 14.99 -11.28 -0.99
C GLU A 61 15.13 -11.53 -2.49
N ASN A 62 14.96 -10.47 -3.28
CA ASN A 62 15.14 -10.48 -4.74
C ASN A 62 14.19 -11.39 -5.54
N VAL A 63 13.14 -11.93 -4.91
CA VAL A 63 12.11 -12.74 -5.59
C VAL A 63 11.04 -11.87 -6.22
N TYR A 64 10.59 -10.85 -5.49
CA TYR A 64 9.43 -10.05 -5.89
C TYR A 64 9.82 -8.71 -6.50
N GLU A 65 9.00 -8.26 -7.44
CA GLU A 65 9.02 -6.93 -8.01
C GLU A 65 7.65 -6.27 -7.94
N TYR A 66 7.64 -4.95 -7.99
CA TYR A 66 6.42 -4.16 -8.04
C TYR A 66 6.37 -3.31 -9.30
N HIS A 67 5.16 -3.12 -9.82
CA HIS A 67 4.88 -2.24 -10.94
C HIS A 67 3.66 -1.37 -10.64
N LEU A 68 3.87 -0.05 -10.65
CA LEU A 68 2.83 0.95 -10.51
C LEU A 68 2.39 1.44 -11.89
N PHE A 69 1.09 1.36 -12.16
CA PHE A 69 0.46 1.81 -13.40
C PHE A 69 -0.60 2.87 -13.13
N ASN A 70 -0.79 3.78 -14.08
CA ASN A 70 -1.98 4.64 -14.08
C ASN A 70 -3.23 3.89 -14.59
N MET A 71 -4.38 4.56 -14.59
CA MET A 71 -5.65 3.98 -15.07
C MET A 71 -5.67 3.53 -16.54
N HIS A 72 -4.70 3.95 -17.34
CA HIS A 72 -4.55 3.56 -18.75
C HIS A 72 -3.55 2.42 -18.95
N GLY A 73 -3.00 1.85 -17.86
CA GLY A 73 -2.00 0.79 -17.93
C GLY A 73 -0.58 1.28 -18.25
N VAL A 74 -0.34 2.60 -18.24
CA VAL A 74 1.01 3.15 -18.45
C VAL A 74 1.82 2.94 -17.19
N ALA A 75 2.96 2.26 -17.33
CA ALA A 75 3.92 2.06 -16.24
C ALA A 75 4.49 3.41 -15.80
N MET A 76 4.38 3.70 -14.51
CA MET A 76 4.84 4.94 -13.88
C MET A 76 6.10 4.72 -13.04
N ARG A 77 6.20 3.55 -12.41
CA ARG A 77 7.33 3.14 -11.58
C ARG A 77 7.39 1.63 -11.47
N SER A 78 8.59 1.09 -11.42
CA SER A 78 8.81 -0.32 -11.09
C SER A 78 10.09 -0.47 -10.28
N GLY A 79 10.22 -1.57 -9.56
CA GLY A 79 11.43 -1.88 -8.80
C GLY A 79 11.35 -3.24 -8.13
N LYS A 80 12.49 -3.70 -7.60
CA LYS A 80 12.54 -4.90 -6.75
C LYS A 80 12.00 -4.57 -5.35
N VAL A 81 11.37 -5.55 -4.72
CA VAL A 81 11.02 -5.53 -3.29
C VAL A 81 12.28 -5.97 -2.53
N ALA A 82 13.07 -5.00 -2.07
CA ALA A 82 14.38 -5.26 -1.48
C ALA A 82 14.33 -5.57 0.02
N TYR A 83 13.23 -5.24 0.69
CA TYR A 83 12.98 -5.48 2.11
C TYR A 83 11.53 -5.90 2.30
N ASN A 84 11.22 -6.48 3.47
CA ASN A 84 9.86 -6.84 3.84
C ASN A 84 8.89 -5.66 3.74
N GLU A 85 9.36 -4.45 4.02
CA GLU A 85 8.66 -3.19 3.80
C GLU A 85 9.31 -2.39 2.67
N THR A 86 8.52 -2.00 1.67
CA THR A 86 8.97 -1.19 0.54
C THR A 86 8.10 0.05 0.38
N GLU A 87 8.74 1.23 0.38
CA GLU A 87 8.06 2.51 0.20
C GLU A 87 7.76 2.83 -1.28
N ILE A 88 6.49 3.08 -1.57
CA ILE A 88 5.98 3.57 -2.85
C ILE A 88 5.63 5.04 -2.70
N ILE A 89 6.51 5.91 -3.21
CA ILE A 89 6.31 7.37 -3.17
C ILE A 89 5.22 7.76 -4.18
N MET A 90 4.11 8.31 -3.66
CA MET A 90 2.94 8.76 -4.41
C MET A 90 2.85 10.29 -4.53
N LYS A 91 3.81 11.04 -3.98
CA LYS A 91 3.80 12.51 -3.88
C LYS A 91 3.52 13.20 -5.21
N ASP A 92 4.20 12.79 -6.27
CA ASP A 92 4.18 13.46 -7.57
C ASP A 92 3.06 12.97 -8.50
N TYR A 93 2.26 12.00 -8.05
CA TYR A 93 1.14 11.48 -8.83
C TYR A 93 -0.15 12.22 -8.47
N PRO A 94 -0.93 12.70 -9.45
CA PRO A 94 -2.18 13.41 -9.17
C PRO A 94 -3.22 12.51 -8.49
N ALA A 95 -4.29 13.09 -7.96
CA ALA A 95 -5.46 12.32 -7.56
C ALA A 95 -5.99 11.51 -8.74
N GLY A 96 -6.37 10.26 -8.50
CA GLY A 96 -6.72 9.34 -9.58
C GLY A 96 -6.71 7.87 -9.17
N ASN A 97 -6.91 7.01 -10.16
CA ASN A 97 -6.85 5.56 -9.98
C ASN A 97 -5.51 5.03 -10.49
N TYR A 98 -4.93 4.14 -9.71
CA TYR A 98 -3.67 3.46 -9.98
C TYR A 98 -3.81 1.97 -9.69
N HIS A 99 -2.90 1.20 -10.26
CA HIS A 99 -2.74 -0.21 -9.95
C HIS A 99 -1.31 -0.48 -9.52
N LEU A 100 -1.15 -1.22 -8.43
CA LEU A 100 0.15 -1.75 -8.01
C LEU A 100 0.10 -3.27 -8.16
N LEU A 101 0.87 -3.79 -9.11
CA LEU A 101 1.09 -5.22 -9.30
C LEU A 101 2.34 -5.64 -8.55
N ILE A 102 2.24 -6.73 -7.80
CA ILE A 102 3.37 -7.49 -7.26
C ILE A 102 3.50 -8.73 -8.15
N ALA A 103 4.70 -9.00 -8.61
CA ALA A 103 5.01 -10.10 -9.51
C ALA A 103 6.34 -10.76 -9.14
N THR A 104 6.55 -11.97 -9.67
CA THR A 104 7.87 -12.60 -9.81
C THR A 104 8.31 -12.49 -11.27
N GLU A 105 9.43 -13.13 -11.64
CA GLU A 105 9.81 -13.25 -13.05
C GLU A 105 8.84 -14.12 -13.88
N GLU A 106 8.06 -14.99 -13.22
CA GLU A 106 7.24 -16.01 -13.88
C GLU A 106 5.74 -15.66 -13.88
N GLU A 107 5.27 -14.93 -12.86
CA GLU A 107 3.84 -14.74 -12.66
C GLU A 107 3.46 -13.48 -11.88
N ASP A 108 2.21 -13.06 -12.07
CA ASP A 108 1.54 -12.07 -11.25
C ASP A 108 1.15 -12.69 -9.89
N VAL A 109 1.51 -12.02 -8.80
CA VAL A 109 1.31 -12.51 -7.43
C VAL A 109 0.09 -11.87 -6.78
N GLN A 110 0.02 -10.53 -6.79
CA GLN A 110 -1.06 -9.77 -6.16
C GLN A 110 -1.25 -8.43 -6.88
N LEU A 111 -2.50 -8.08 -7.16
CA LEU A 111 -2.86 -6.77 -7.70
C LEU A 111 -3.61 -5.93 -6.67
N PHE A 112 -3.22 -4.66 -6.52
CA PHE A 112 -3.96 -3.67 -5.76
C PHE A 112 -4.54 -2.60 -6.67
N ARG A 113 -5.80 -2.22 -6.44
CA ARG A 113 -6.40 -0.99 -6.97
C ARG A 113 -6.29 0.11 -5.92
N ILE A 114 -5.67 1.22 -6.30
CA ILE A 114 -5.44 2.38 -5.43
C ILE A 114 -6.24 3.57 -5.98
N LYS A 115 -7.10 4.17 -5.16
CA LYS A 115 -7.73 5.45 -5.46
C LYS A 115 -7.12 6.53 -4.56
N LYS A 116 -6.29 7.39 -5.13
CA LYS A 116 -5.75 8.58 -4.47
C LYS A 116 -6.78 9.72 -4.58
N LYS A 117 -7.20 10.27 -3.44
CA LYS A 117 -8.16 11.38 -3.38
C LYS A 117 -7.43 12.73 -3.49
N VAL A 118 -8.17 13.76 -3.91
CA VAL A 118 -7.66 15.14 -3.95
C VAL A 118 -7.36 15.55 -2.52
N MET A 119 -6.18 16.13 -2.31
CA MET A 119 -5.87 16.80 -1.05
C MET A 119 -6.45 18.21 -1.14
N GLU A 120 -7.43 18.53 -0.29
CA GLU A 120 -7.94 19.90 -0.13
C GLU A 120 -7.01 20.74 0.74
#